data_AF-A0A938U405-F1
#
_entry.id   AF-A0A938U405-F1
#
_cell.length_a   1.000
_cell.length_b   1.000
_cell.length_c   1.000
_cell.angle_alpha   90.00
_cell.angle_beta   90.00
_cell.angle_gamma   90.00
#
_symmetry.space_group_name_H-M   'P 1'
#
loop_
_entity.id
_entity.type
_entity.pdbx_description
1 polymer ?
#
loop_
_entity_poly.entity_id
_entity_poly.type
_entity_poly.pdbx_seq_one_letter_code
_entity_poly.pdbx_strand_id
1 'polypeptide(L)' 'MLNVICPHNCKDCYALHVCAVRAISEREGAIYVDTGLCIGCGCCKTACISFGLKALEDKTVAWIMNAA' A
#
# COMPACT_ATOMS: atom_id res chain seq x y z
N MET A 1 8.37 5.96 -9.96
CA MET A 1 9.49 5.11 -9.49
C MET A 1 8.90 3.89 -8.86
N LEU A 2 9.42 2.70 -9.17
CA LEU A 2 8.84 1.45 -8.69
C LEU A 2 9.42 1.10 -7.30
N ASN A 3 8.55 0.96 -6.30
CA ASN A 3 8.92 0.64 -4.92
C ASN A 3 8.24 -0.65 -4.45
N VAL A 4 9.00 -1.54 -3.81
CA VAL A 4 8.44 -2.74 -3.18
C VAL A 4 7.64 -2.36 -1.93
N ILE A 5 6.42 -2.89 -1.79
CA ILE A 5 5.54 -2.59 -0.66
C ILE A 5 5.17 -3.84 0.16
N CYS A 6 5.14 -5.03 -0.46
CA CYS A 6 4.73 -6.26 0.21
C CYS A 6 5.41 -7.49 -0.43
N PRO A 7 5.85 -8.50 0.35
CA PRO A 7 6.42 -9.75 -0.17
C PRO A 7 5.35 -10.75 -0.69
N HIS A 8 4.10 -10.32 -0.86
CA HIS A 8 2.98 -11.11 -1.38
C HIS A 8 2.75 -12.51 -0.74
N ASN A 9 2.81 -12.62 0.58
CA ASN A 9 2.53 -13.88 1.29
C ASN A 9 1.04 -14.32 1.25
N CYS A 10 0.15 -13.50 0.70
CA CYS A 10 -1.28 -13.78 0.60
C CYS A 10 -1.61 -14.55 -0.69
N LYS A 11 -2.73 -15.29 -0.71
CA LYS A 11 -3.19 -15.98 -1.92
C LYS A 11 -3.62 -15.01 -3.04
N ASP A 12 -4.11 -13.83 -2.69
CA ASP A 12 -4.54 -12.79 -3.63
C ASP A 12 -4.26 -11.39 -3.06
N CYS A 13 -3.95 -10.44 -3.94
CA CYS A 13 -3.55 -9.09 -3.57
C CYS A 13 -4.74 -8.11 -3.65
N TYR A 14 -5.39 -7.85 -2.51
CA TYR A 14 -6.48 -6.86 -2.45
C TYR A 14 -6.04 -5.45 -2.88
N ALA A 15 -4.81 -5.04 -2.55
CA ALA A 15 -4.28 -3.72 -2.92
C ALA A 15 -4.19 -3.54 -4.45
N LEU A 16 -3.84 -4.60 -5.19
CA LEU A 16 -3.75 -4.62 -6.65
C LEU A 16 -5.12 -4.33 -7.28
N HIS A 17 -6.16 -5.04 -6.84
CA HIS A 17 -7.51 -4.99 -7.42
C HIS A 17 -8.21 -3.63 -7.26
N VAL A 18 -7.91 -2.90 -6.17
CA VAL A 18 -8.59 -1.63 -5.86
C VAL A 18 -7.87 -0.40 -6.41
N CYS A 19 -6.71 -0.56 -7.03
CA CYS A 19 -5.94 0.59 -7.52
C CYS A 19 -6.59 1.19 -8.78
N ALA A 20 -7.31 2.31 -8.61
CA ALA A 20 -8.04 2.98 -9.69
C ALA A 20 -7.15 3.39 -10.89
N VAL A 21 -5.87 3.69 -10.65
CA VAL A 21 -4.90 4.12 -11.68
C VAL A 21 -3.91 3.02 -12.07
N ARG A 22 -4.11 1.78 -11.59
CA ARG A 22 -3.26 0.62 -11.88
C ARG A 22 -1.76 0.87 -11.61
N ALA A 23 -1.46 1.67 -10.59
CA ALA A 23 -0.10 1.94 -10.13
C ALA A 23 0.53 0.75 -9.37
N ILE A 24 -0.24 -0.28 -9.05
CA ILE A 24 0.24 -1.45 -8.28
C ILE A 24 0.41 -2.62 -9.25
N SER A 25 1.52 -3.35 -9.13
CA SER A 25 1.81 -4.54 -9.94
C SER A 25 2.51 -5.61 -9.12
N GLU A 26 2.31 -6.87 -9.50
CA GLU A 26 3.04 -8.01 -8.96
C GLU A 26 4.22 -8.36 -9.88
N ARG A 27 5.41 -8.56 -9.29
CA ARG A 27 6.61 -9.01 -10.00
C ARG A 27 7.41 -9.92 -9.07
N GLU A 28 7.86 -11.07 -9.56
CA GLU A 28 8.76 -11.97 -8.82
C GLU A 28 8.26 -12.33 -7.40
N GLY A 29 6.94 -12.46 -7.22
CA GLY A 29 6.33 -12.77 -5.93
C GLY A 29 6.31 -11.60 -4.93
N ALA A 30 6.55 -10.37 -5.38
CA ALA A 30 6.42 -9.17 -4.56
C ALA A 30 5.46 -8.16 -5.22
N ILE A 31 4.81 -7.36 -4.39
CA ILE A 31 3.94 -6.28 -4.81
C ILE A 31 4.72 -4.98 -4.81
N TYR A 32 4.60 -4.26 -5.92
CA TYR A 32 5.24 -2.98 -6.17
C TYR A 32 4.21 -1.89 -6.40
N VAL A 33 4.54 -0.67 -6.01
CA VAL A 33 3.82 0.55 -6.38
C VAL A 33 4.70 1.44 -7.25
N ASP A 34 4.18 1.91 -8.37
CA ASP A 34 4.80 2.97 -9.16
C ASP A 34 4.36 4.33 -8.63
N THR A 35 5.27 5.02 -7.95
CA THR A 35 5.01 6.36 -7.39
C THR A 35 4.90 7.45 -8.45
N GLY A 36 5.26 7.18 -9.72
CA GLY A 36 5.00 8.11 -10.82
C GLY A 36 3.54 8.11 -11.28
N LEU A 37 2.83 6.99 -11.06
CA LEU A 37 1.42 6.83 -11.40
C LEU A 37 0.50 6.98 -10.17
N CYS A 38 1.01 6.71 -8.97
CA CYS A 38 0.24 6.74 -7.74
C CYS A 38 -0.25 8.16 -7.40
N ILE A 39 -1.57 8.33 -7.24
CA ILE A 39 -2.21 9.60 -6.87
C ILE A 39 -2.48 9.75 -5.36
N GLY A 40 -2.07 8.78 -4.54
CA GLY A 40 -2.20 8.86 -3.08
C GLY A 40 -3.64 8.75 -2.52
N CYS A 41 -4.59 8.18 -3.28
CA CYS A 41 -6.01 8.10 -2.85
C CYS A 41 -6.27 7.23 -1.60
N GLY A 42 -5.35 6.35 -1.21
CA GLY A 42 -5.45 5.54 0.01
C GLY A 42 -6.28 4.25 -0.11
N CYS A 43 -7.02 4.03 -1.20
CA CYS A 43 -7.90 2.84 -1.35
C CYS A 43 -7.17 1.50 -1.13
N CYS A 44 -5.92 1.39 -1.62
CA CYS A 44 -5.09 0.20 -1.44
C CYS A 44 -4.75 -0.09 0.05
N LYS A 45 -4.54 0.95 0.86
CA LYS A 45 -4.29 0.81 2.31
C LYS A 45 -5.55 0.42 3.07
N THR A 46 -6.72 0.91 2.63
CA THR A 46 -8.02 0.53 3.20
C THR A 46 -8.39 -0.91 2.86
N ALA A 47 -8.15 -1.35 1.62
CA ALA A 47 -8.50 -2.70 1.17
C ALA A 47 -7.55 -3.79 1.69
N CYS A 48 -6.28 -3.45 1.94
CA CYS A 48 -5.27 -4.40 2.38
C CYS A 48 -4.78 -4.08 3.79
N ILE A 49 -5.21 -4.87 4.78
CA ILE A 49 -4.84 -4.71 6.19
C ILE A 49 -3.32 -4.70 6.38
N SER A 50 -2.59 -5.63 5.77
CA SER A 50 -1.13 -5.70 5.92
C SER A 50 -0.43 -4.45 5.36
N PHE A 51 -0.89 -3.91 4.24
CA PHE A 51 -0.30 -2.70 3.67
C PHE A 51 -0.69 -1.46 4.49
N GLY A 52 -1.94 -1.37 4.93
CA GLY A 52 -2.41 -0.31 5.82
C GLY A 52 -1.59 -0.26 7.10
N LEU A 53 -1.40 -1.40 7.79
CA LEU A 53 -0.58 -1.49 9.00
C LEU A 53 0.88 -1.14 8.74
N LYS A 54 1.49 -1.65 7.66
CA LYS A 54 2.87 -1.33 7.31
C LYS A 54 3.07 0.15 7.02
N ALA A 55 2.08 0.82 6.45
CA ALA A 55 2.11 2.27 6.23
C ALA A 55 2.05 3.10 7.51
N LEU A 56 1.81 2.48 8.67
CA LEU A 56 1.77 3.10 9.99
C LEU A 56 3.00 2.73 10.84
N GLU A 57 3.91 1.89 10.33
CA GLU A 57 5.06 1.36 11.09
C GLU A 57 5.96 2.46 11.68
N ASP A 58 6.06 3.62 10.99
CA ASP A 58 6.85 4.78 11.39
C ASP A 58 6.02 5.89 12.08
N LYS A 59 4.74 5.65 12.38
CA LYS A 59 3.81 6.68 12.87
C LYS A 59 3.52 6.52 14.37
N THR A 60 3.51 7.63 15.09
CA THR A 60 3.15 7.67 16.52
C THR A 60 1.63 7.73 16.71
N VAL A 61 1.14 7.33 17.88
CA VAL A 61 -0.28 7.45 18.24
C VAL A 61 -0.76 8.90 18.15
N ALA A 62 0.06 9.86 18.57
CA ALA A 62 -0.25 11.29 18.46
C ALA A 62 -0.46 11.73 17.01
N TRP A 63 0.41 11.29 16.08
CA TRP A 63 0.26 11.55 14.65
C TRP A 63 -1.03 10.95 14.08
N ILE A 64 -1.35 9.71 14.47
CA ILE A 64 -2.55 9.00 14.00
C ILE A 64 -3.83 9.71 14.47
N MET A 65 -3.84 10.16 15.73
CA MET A 65 -5.00 10.82 16.33
C MET A 65 -5.14 12.29 15.92
N ASN A 66 -4.24 12.80 15.07
CA ASN A 66 -4.13 14.22 14.76
C ASN A 66 -4.14 15.09 16.05
N ALA A 67 -3.54 14.55 17.12
CA ALA A 67 -3.34 15.25 18.36
C ALA A 67 -2.08 16.09 18.20
N ALA A 68 -2.29 17.37 17.85
CA ALA A 68 -1.25 18.38 17.77
C ALA A 68 -0.55 18.60 19.12
#